data_AF-A0AAV9JIZ5-F1
#
_entry.id   AF-A0AAV9JIZ5-F1
#
_cell.length_a   1.000
_cell.length_b   1.000
_cell.length_c   1.000
_cell.angle_alpha   90.00
_cell.angle_beta   90.00
_cell.angle_gamma   90.00
#
_symmetry.space_group_name_H-M   'P 1'
#
loop_
_entity.id
_entity.type
_entity.pdbx_description
1 polymer ?
#
loop_
_entity_poly.entity_id
_entity_poly.type
_entity_poly.pdbx_seq_one_letter_code
_entity_poly.pdbx_strand_id
1 'polypeptide(L)' 'MISDASLYSLAIFLGSASMLLIVLYHFLEINAGDGKDATPLSNERKADALPQKAR' A
#
# COMPACT_ATOMS: atom_id res chain seq x y z
N MET A 1 17.44 27.08 7.39
CA MET A 1 17.61 25.65 7.04
C MET A 1 16.81 24.85 8.04
N ILE A 2 15.97 23.92 7.56
CA ILE A 2 15.35 22.93 8.44
C ILE A 2 16.47 22.11 9.10
N SER A 3 16.38 21.81 10.40
CA SER A 3 17.43 21.05 11.09
C SER A 3 17.27 19.56 10.82
N ASP A 4 18.37 18.80 10.88
CA ASP A 4 18.35 17.35 10.67
C ASP A 4 17.39 16.65 11.64
N ALA A 5 17.29 17.16 12.87
CA ALA A 5 16.36 16.64 13.88
C ALA A 5 14.90 16.81 13.47
N SER A 6 14.54 17.97 12.89
CA SER A 6 13.19 18.19 12.37
C SER A 6 12.88 17.36 11.13
N LEU A 7 13.87 17.10 10.27
CA LEU A 7 13.70 16.26 9.08
C LEU A 7 13.55 14.79 9.48
N TYR A 8 14.34 14.31 10.45
CA TYR A 8 14.20 12.97 11.04
C TYR A 8 12.82 12.77 11.68
N SER A 9 12.37 13.72 12.50
CA SER A 9 11.04 13.66 13.13
C SER A 9 9.93 13.64 12.08
N LEU A 10 10.06 14.42 11.01
CA LEU A 10 9.10 14.43 9.92
C LEU A 10 9.08 13.09 9.17
N ALA A 11 10.25 12.49 8.92
CA ALA A 11 10.36 11.19 8.26
C ALA A 11 9.70 10.07 9.07
N ILE A 12 9.90 10.04 10.40
CA ILE A 12 9.25 9.07 11.28
C ILE A 12 7.72 9.28 11.30
N PHE A 13 7.27 10.53 11.43
CA PHE A 13 5.85 10.85 11.38
C PHE A 13 5.21 10.40 10.06
N LEU A 14 5.79 10.81 8.93
CA LEU A 14 5.26 10.48 7.61
C LEU A 14 5.32 8.98 7.33
N GLY A 15 6.40 8.30 7.71
CA GLY A 15 6.54 6.85 7.55
C GLY A 15 5.51 6.06 8.36
N SER A 16 5.28 6.46 9.62
CA SER A 16 4.25 5.85 10.46
C SER A 16 2.82 6.12 9.95
N ALA A 17 2.55 7.34 9.50
CA ALA A 17 1.28 7.70 8.88
C ALA A 17 1.05 6.91 7.57
N SER A 18 2.09 6.74 6.76
CA SER A 18 2.04 5.94 5.53
C SER A 18 1.71 4.48 5.84
N MET A 19 2.35 3.87 6.84
CA MET A 19 2.05 2.49 7.24
C MET A 19 0.58 2.33 7.67
N LEU A 20 0.03 3.29 8.43
CA LEU A 20 -1.39 3.26 8.81
C LEU A 20 -2.31 3.39 7.58
N LEU A 21 -2.00 4.28 6.64
CA LEU A 21 -2.80 4.47 5.43
C LEU A 21 -2.78 3.23 4.52
N ILE A 22 -1.64 2.53 4.42
CA ILE A 22 -1.54 1.28 3.64
C ILE A 22 -2.42 0.18 4.25
N VAL A 23 -2.40 0.01 5.57
CA VAL A 23 -3.23 -0.99 6.25
C VAL A 23 -4.72 -0.63 6.13
N LEU A 24 -5.06 0.65 6.34
CA LEU A 24 -6.43 1.13 6.18
C LEU A 24 -6.94 0.89 4.75
N TYR A 25 -6.12 1.19 3.75
CA TYR A 25 -6.46 0.94 2.36
C TYR A 25 -6.80 -0.54 2.12
N HIS A 26 -5.95 -1.46 2.59
CA HIS A 26 -6.19 -2.89 2.42
C HIS A 26 -7.44 -3.37 3.17
N PHE A 27 -7.67 -2.81 4.36
CA PHE A 27 -8.88 -3.09 5.13
C PHE A 27 -10.13 -2.64 4.37
N LEU A 28 -10.16 -1.43 3.82
CA LEU A 28 -11.30 -0.93 3.06
C LEU A 28 -11.49 -1.70 1.74
N GLU A 29 -10.41 -2.02 1.03
CA GLU A 29 -10.44 -2.78 -0.23
C GLU A 29 -11.09 -4.16 -0.07
N ILE A 30 -10.79 -4.88 1.02
CA ILE A 30 -11.38 -6.20 1.29
C ILE A 30 -12.86 -6.10 1.70
N ASN A 31 -13.21 -5.07 2.48
CA ASN A 31 -14.55 -4.96 3.05
C ASN A 31 -15.56 -4.27 2.12
N ALA A 32 -15.15 -3.75 0.98
CA ALA A 32 -16.02 -3.02 0.04
C ALA A 32 -17.10 -3.88 -0.65
N GLY A 33 -17.16 -5.19 -0.42
CA GLY A 33 -18.15 -6.10 -1.04
C GLY A 33 -17.93 -6.28 -2.56
N ASP A 34 -18.60 -7.27 -3.16
CA ASP A 34 -18.41 -7.67 -4.57
C ASP A 34 -18.73 -6.53 -5.55
N GLY A 35 -17.72 -5.72 -5.86
CA GLY A 35 -17.91 -4.51 -6.63
C GLY A 35 -16.67 -4.05 -7.36
N LYS A 36 -16.06 -4.92 -8.17
CA LYS A 36 -15.29 -4.58 -9.40
C LYS A 36 -14.14 -3.55 -9.32
N ASP A 37 -13.77 -3.07 -8.15
CA ASP A 37 -12.70 -2.10 -7.99
C ASP A 37 -11.43 -2.78 -7.47
N ALA A 38 -11.06 -3.87 -8.13
CA ALA A 38 -9.73 -4.42 -8.04
C ALA A 38 -8.77 -3.35 -8.60
N THR A 39 -8.25 -2.54 -7.70
CA THR A 39 -7.28 -1.49 -8.00
C THR A 39 -6.09 -2.07 -8.76
N PRO A 40 -5.39 -1.30 -9.62
CA PRO A 40 -4.29 -1.81 -10.44
C PRO A 40 -3.27 -2.62 -9.63
N LEU A 41 -3.01 -2.23 -8.38
CA LEU A 41 -2.09 -2.89 -7.46
C LEU A 41 -2.52 -4.32 -7.05
N SER A 42 -3.82 -4.61 -7.04
CA SER A 42 -4.34 -5.97 -6.75
C SER A 42 -4.26 -6.87 -7.99
N ASN A 43 -4.51 -6.32 -9.19
CA ASN A 43 -4.44 -7.07 -10.45
C ASN A 43 -2.99 -7.36 -10.86
N GLU A 44 -2.07 -6.42 -10.64
CA GLU A 44 -0.63 -6.59 -10.85
C GLU A 44 -0.07 -7.67 -9.93
N ARG A 45 -0.41 -7.65 -8.63
CA ARG A 45 0.00 -8.70 -7.68
C ARG A 45 -0.61 -10.07 -7.98
N LYS A 46 -1.86 -10.12 -8.49
CA LYS A 46 -2.46 -11.37 -8.96
C LYS A 46 -1.74 -11.92 -10.20
N ALA A 47 -1.24 -11.06 -11.08
CA ALA A 47 -0.46 -11.47 -12.25
C ALA A 47 0.92 -12.02 -11.86
N ASP A 48 1.59 -11.39 -10.88
CA ASP A 48 2.90 -11.83 -10.38
C ASP A 48 2.82 -13.13 -9.54
N ALA A 49 1.67 -13.43 -8.95
CA ALA A 49 1.44 -14.65 -8.18
C ALA A 49 1.15 -15.90 -9.03
N LEU A 50 1.00 -15.75 -10.36
CA LEU A 50 0.83 -16.89 -11.27
C LEU A 50 2.19 -17.55 -11.54
N PRO A 51 2.35 -18.86 -11.29
CA PRO A 51 3.61 -19.55 -11.54
C PRO A 51 3.95 -19.54 -13.04
N GLN A 52 5.19 -19.17 -13.38
CA GLN A 52 5.74 -19.06 -14.75
C GLN A 52 5.75 -20.38 -15.57
N LYS A 53 5.08 -21.44 -15.11
CA LYS A 53 5.02 -22.76 -15.76
C LYS A 53 3.62 -23.05 -16.28
N ALA A 54 3.24 -22.33 -17.32
CA ALA A 54 2.25 -22.77 -18.31
C ALA A 54 2.41 -21.90 -19.57
N ARG A 55 3.58 -22.00 -20.21
CA ARG A 55 3.79 -21.54 -21.58
C ARG A 55 4.38 -22.69 -22.38
#